data_AF-A0AA37W4M1-F1
#
_entry.id   AF-A0AA37W4M1-F1
#
_cell.length_a   1.000
_cell.length_b   1.000
_cell.length_c   1.000
_cell.angle_alpha   90.00
_cell.angle_beta   90.00
_cell.angle_gamma   90.00
#
_symmetry.space_group_name_H-M   'P 1'
#
loop_
_entity.id
_entity.type
_entity.pdbx_description
1 polymer ?
#
loop_
_entity_poly.entity_id
_entity_poly.type
_entity_poly.pdbx_seq_one_letter_code
_entity_poly.pdbx_strand_id
1 'polypeptide(L)'
;MEERLKEWEEMENAFSFLCWFTLLFIKASRLLLKQFYKLNLFICRSMSRHMEYDADKYECFISGSAYFEQTALALWKTDYGHFLAHEINQNTWNSNKLINNLPETIAEETKKLSNDALSDIQKRMSELTTNWWDSHPADNDRIEHAKSHEFAPIWTDEGPAKELFGNFEQLCHATTSNEYRLRGFNDQNTTYIDYEQAVGEQQLEDEELSALEEFQFGLASYRCLYLPDKFPAPTNISSTIEALKKHQELWEQADTDYWDGRSTTTTAILAKIYLEADLPLPYDEQKTFKTIADCDHVISNASQQWYNAKQKLKQVDVCLAQRIANIIPIMTTEEKSHLKSQVKFFKFLERTEDYWLDLRRYTWILEQMLEEDDIYEDDLAPFIQRYKTFIKEPLENIVSLAPRIEIVINNHQTQSLLWWYKEWVEDFDPKADYSASHLHYLAKNTGRLLFYLTSRISASMAYNCLQAEKRATKSDNAVHEITEHTL
;
A
#
# COMPACT_ATOMS: atom_id res chain seq x y z
N MET A 1 12.69 37.15 14.45
CA MET A 1 13.09 38.08 15.54
C MET A 1 14.42 37.67 16.18
N GLU A 2 14.62 36.39 16.53
CA GLU A 2 15.92 35.90 17.03
C GLU A 2 17.05 35.97 16.00
N GLU A 3 16.78 35.70 14.73
CA GLU A 3 17.78 35.85 13.65
C GLU A 3 18.31 37.27 13.56
N ARG A 4 17.41 38.27 13.54
CA ARG A 4 17.76 39.69 13.59
C ARG A 4 18.55 40.09 14.85
N LEU A 5 18.28 39.46 15.99
CA LEU A 5 19.02 39.72 17.23
C LEU A 5 20.43 39.10 17.22
N LYS A 6 20.63 37.99 16.52
CA LYS A 6 21.96 37.39 16.29
C LYS A 6 22.80 38.22 15.32
N GLU A 7 22.20 38.71 14.23
CA GLU A 7 22.87 39.63 13.30
C GLU A 7 23.37 40.92 14.00
N TRP A 8 22.64 41.40 15.00
CA TRP A 8 23.01 42.58 15.78
C TRP A 8 24.00 42.29 16.92
N GLU A 9 24.14 41.02 17.32
CA GLU A 9 25.15 40.56 18.28
C GLU A 9 26.57 40.66 17.69
N GLU A 10 26.71 40.55 16.37
CA GLU A 10 27.99 40.62 15.64
C GLU A 10 28.57 42.05 15.52
N MET A 11 27.83 43.09 15.96
CA MET A 11 28.30 44.47 15.97
C MET A 11 29.14 44.75 17.23
N GLU A 12 30.42 45.14 17.10
CA GLU A 12 31.37 45.41 18.22
C GLU A 12 31.01 46.67 19.05
N ASN A 13 29.88 46.66 19.76
CA ASN A 13 29.43 47.77 20.63
C ASN A 13 28.69 47.26 21.87
N ALA A 14 28.47 48.14 22.86
CA ALA A 14 27.65 47.86 24.06
C ALA A 14 26.23 47.34 23.75
N PHE A 15 25.74 47.55 22.53
CA PHE A 15 24.48 47.02 22.01
C PHE A 15 24.50 45.49 21.84
N SER A 16 25.65 44.89 21.50
CA SER A 16 25.81 43.44 21.41
C SER A 16 25.57 42.75 22.76
N PHE A 17 26.04 43.36 23.85
CA PHE A 17 25.79 42.85 25.21
C PHE A 17 24.29 42.83 25.54
N LEU A 18 23.55 43.88 25.20
CA LEU A 18 22.09 43.93 25.39
C LEU A 18 21.37 42.87 24.55
N CYS A 19 21.80 42.67 23.30
CA CYS A 19 21.26 41.63 22.41
C CYS A 19 21.51 40.23 22.98
N TRP A 20 22.73 39.96 23.47
CA TRP A 20 23.09 38.69 24.12
C TRP A 20 22.23 38.40 25.35
N PHE A 21 22.03 39.39 26.24
CA PHE A 21 21.14 39.23 27.40
C PHE A 21 19.69 38.98 26.96
N THR A 22 19.20 39.68 25.95
CA THR A 22 17.86 39.49 25.41
C THR A 22 17.69 38.07 24.86
N LEU A 23 18.65 37.58 24.07
CA LEU A 23 18.68 36.20 23.58
C LEU A 23 18.74 35.18 24.73
N LEU A 24 19.52 35.45 25.78
CA LEU A 24 19.57 34.62 26.98
C LEU A 24 18.20 34.55 27.67
N PHE A 25 17.50 35.68 27.84
CA PHE A 25 16.16 35.73 28.43
C PHE A 25 15.11 35.04 27.56
N ILE A 26 15.19 35.17 26.23
CA ILE A 26 14.31 34.44 25.31
C ILE A 26 14.57 32.92 25.42
N LYS A 27 15.82 32.48 25.39
CA LYS A 27 16.19 31.06 25.57
C LYS A 27 15.75 30.54 26.93
N ALA A 28 15.97 31.31 28.00
CA ALA A 28 15.59 30.94 29.36
C ALA A 28 14.06 30.86 29.53
N SER A 29 13.31 31.82 29.00
CA SER A 29 11.84 31.82 29.06
C SER A 29 11.25 30.67 28.24
N ARG A 30 11.78 30.38 27.04
CA ARG A 30 11.37 29.20 26.26
C ARG A 30 11.70 27.89 26.97
N LEU A 31 12.88 27.78 27.59
CA LEU A 31 13.24 26.62 28.38
C LEU A 31 12.26 26.44 29.55
N LEU A 32 11.97 27.52 30.28
CA LEU A 32 11.02 27.52 31.40
C LEU A 32 9.62 27.09 30.94
N LEU A 33 9.09 27.69 29.87
CA LEU A 33 7.79 27.33 29.30
C LEU A 33 7.76 25.87 28.84
N LYS A 34 8.83 25.37 28.23
CA LYS A 34 8.97 23.96 27.84
C LYS A 34 8.91 23.03 29.06
N GLN A 35 9.54 23.41 30.18
CA GLN A 35 9.46 22.62 31.41
C GLN A 35 8.07 22.67 32.04
N PHE A 36 7.42 23.84 32.08
CA PHE A 36 6.05 23.95 32.57
C PHE A 36 5.07 23.17 31.71
N TYR A 37 5.23 23.20 30.39
CA TYR A 37 4.43 22.38 29.48
C TYR A 37 4.60 20.89 29.75
N LYS A 38 5.85 20.41 29.90
CA LYS A 38 6.13 19.00 30.26
C LYS A 38 5.52 18.62 31.61
N LEU A 39 5.62 19.49 32.61
CA LEU A 39 5.02 19.26 33.92
C LEU A 39 3.50 19.20 33.83
N ASN A 40 2.88 20.15 33.12
CA ASN A 40 1.43 20.16 32.88
C ASN A 40 0.99 18.87 32.19
N LEU A 41 1.69 18.46 31.13
CA LEU A 41 1.41 17.23 30.40
C LEU A 41 1.54 15.99 31.30
N PHE A 42 2.58 15.94 32.13
CA PHE A 42 2.77 14.86 33.11
C PHE A 42 1.61 14.79 34.10
N ILE A 43 1.19 15.93 34.67
CA ILE A 43 0.07 15.98 35.62
C ILE A 43 -1.23 15.55 34.96
N CYS A 44 -1.56 16.11 33.78
CA CYS A 44 -2.76 15.75 33.04
C CYS A 44 -2.80 14.25 32.70
N ARG A 45 -1.69 13.67 32.26
CA ARG A 45 -1.60 12.23 31.97
C ARG A 45 -1.72 11.38 33.23
N SER A 46 -1.12 11.80 34.34
CA SER A 46 -1.29 11.11 35.63
C SER A 46 -2.73 11.13 36.12
N MET A 47 -3.43 12.27 35.99
CA MET A 47 -4.85 12.37 36.32
C MET A 47 -5.70 11.47 35.41
N SER A 48 -5.42 11.47 34.11
CA SER A 48 -6.09 10.60 33.13
C SER A 48 -5.98 9.12 33.52
N ARG A 49 -4.79 8.66 33.92
CA ARG A 49 -4.59 7.28 34.39
C ARG A 49 -5.41 6.94 35.64
N HIS A 50 -5.51 7.86 36.60
CA HIS A 50 -6.37 7.66 37.77
C HIS A 50 -7.86 7.60 37.40
N MET A 51 -8.29 8.41 36.43
CA MET A 51 -9.67 8.35 35.93
C MET A 51 -9.98 7.02 35.24
N GLU A 52 -9.03 6.42 34.52
CA GLU A 52 -9.18 5.07 33.94
C GLU A 52 -9.36 4.02 35.05
N TYR A 53 -8.49 4.03 36.07
CA TYR A 53 -8.62 3.08 37.20
C TYR A 53 -9.93 3.24 37.96
N ASP A 54 -10.41 4.47 38.13
CA ASP A 54 -11.71 4.73 38.75
C ASP A 54 -12.86 4.24 37.84
N ALA A 55 -12.77 4.43 36.52
CA ALA A 55 -13.74 3.92 35.57
C ALA A 55 -13.79 2.37 35.58
N ASP A 56 -12.63 1.71 35.56
CA ASP A 56 -12.49 0.26 35.65
C ASP A 56 -13.12 -0.29 36.94
N LYS A 57 -12.95 0.45 38.05
CA LYS A 57 -13.58 0.11 39.32
C LYS A 57 -15.11 0.12 39.23
N TYR A 58 -15.70 1.10 38.54
CA TYR A 58 -17.15 1.15 38.32
C TYR A 58 -17.64 0.06 37.36
N GLU A 59 -16.88 -0.26 36.32
CA GLU A 59 -17.16 -1.41 35.45
C GLU A 59 -17.19 -2.69 36.28
N CYS A 60 -16.10 -2.98 37.01
CA CYS A 60 -15.96 -4.18 37.84
C CYS A 60 -17.02 -4.26 38.95
N PHE A 61 -17.48 -3.13 39.47
CA PHE A 61 -18.56 -3.11 40.46
C PHE A 61 -19.87 -3.68 39.88
N ILE A 62 -20.13 -3.48 38.59
CA ILE A 62 -21.34 -3.98 37.92
C ILE A 62 -21.13 -5.39 37.38
N SER A 63 -20.04 -5.61 36.62
CA SER A 63 -19.76 -6.84 35.87
C SER A 63 -18.94 -7.87 36.65
N GLY A 64 -18.36 -7.50 37.79
CA GLY A 64 -17.46 -8.34 38.57
C GLY A 64 -16.01 -8.28 38.10
N SER A 65 -15.06 -8.27 39.04
CA SER A 65 -13.61 -8.15 38.76
C SER A 65 -13.05 -9.28 37.90
N ALA A 66 -13.68 -10.47 37.92
CA ALA A 66 -13.23 -11.63 37.15
C ALA A 66 -13.48 -11.51 35.63
N TYR A 67 -14.39 -10.63 35.21
CA TYR A 67 -14.72 -10.45 33.79
C TYR A 67 -13.88 -9.38 33.10
N PHE A 68 -13.22 -8.50 33.85
CA PHE A 68 -12.44 -7.38 33.29
C PHE A 68 -11.33 -7.84 32.32
N GLU A 69 -10.58 -8.89 32.68
CA GLU A 69 -9.56 -9.47 31.79
C GLU A 69 -10.17 -10.02 30.50
N GLN A 70 -11.36 -10.61 30.58
CA GLN A 70 -12.06 -11.12 29.41
C GLN A 70 -12.53 -9.98 28.51
N THR A 71 -13.05 -8.88 29.09
CA THR A 71 -13.40 -7.65 28.36
C THR A 71 -12.18 -7.06 27.67
N ALA A 72 -11.07 -6.88 28.38
CA ALA A 72 -9.83 -6.34 27.81
C ALA A 72 -9.35 -7.21 26.64
N LEU A 73 -9.30 -8.54 26.82
CA LEU A 73 -8.93 -9.47 25.76
C LEU A 73 -9.91 -9.40 24.56
N ALA A 74 -11.21 -9.25 24.80
CA ALA A 74 -12.21 -9.12 23.75
C ALA A 74 -12.02 -7.83 22.94
N LEU A 75 -11.65 -6.72 23.58
CA LEU A 75 -11.32 -5.47 22.90
C LEU A 75 -10.10 -5.64 21.98
N TRP A 76 -9.02 -6.27 22.45
CA TRP A 76 -7.85 -6.56 21.61
C TRP A 76 -8.16 -7.46 20.42
N LYS A 77 -8.96 -8.51 20.64
CA LYS A 77 -9.43 -9.39 19.55
C LYS A 77 -10.25 -8.61 18.53
N THR A 78 -11.15 -7.75 19.00
CA THR A 78 -12.01 -6.92 18.15
C THR A 78 -11.21 -5.87 17.39
N ASP A 79 -10.19 -5.26 17.99
CA ASP A 79 -9.29 -4.31 17.33
C ASP A 79 -8.48 -5.00 16.21
N TYR A 80 -7.98 -6.21 16.46
CA TYR A 80 -7.34 -7.01 15.41
C TYR A 80 -8.32 -7.40 14.30
N GLY A 81 -9.54 -7.83 14.65
CA GLY A 81 -10.60 -8.07 13.67
C GLY A 81 -11.00 -6.82 12.89
N HIS A 82 -10.91 -5.63 13.51
CA HIS A 82 -11.12 -4.35 12.85
C HIS A 82 -10.02 -4.02 11.85
N PHE A 83 -8.76 -4.29 12.20
CA PHE A 83 -7.65 -4.21 11.25
C PHE A 83 -7.89 -5.11 10.02
N LEU A 84 -8.22 -6.39 10.23
CA LEU A 84 -8.53 -7.32 9.12
C LEU A 84 -9.71 -6.84 8.28
N ALA A 85 -10.83 -6.48 8.91
CA ALA A 85 -11.99 -5.95 8.21
C ALA A 85 -11.67 -4.70 7.38
N HIS A 86 -10.74 -3.86 7.86
CA HIS A 86 -10.26 -2.70 7.12
C HIS A 86 -9.45 -3.10 5.88
N GLU A 87 -8.59 -4.11 5.97
CA GLU A 87 -7.86 -4.67 4.82
C GLU A 87 -8.83 -5.23 3.76
N ILE A 88 -9.84 -6.01 4.18
CA ILE A 88 -10.88 -6.52 3.28
C ILE A 88 -11.60 -5.35 2.58
N ASN A 89 -12.05 -4.37 3.36
CA ASN A 89 -12.78 -3.22 2.82
C ASN A 89 -11.92 -2.37 1.88
N GLN A 90 -10.62 -2.25 2.16
CA GLN A 90 -9.66 -1.57 1.29
C GLN A 90 -9.46 -2.32 -0.04
N ASN A 91 -9.39 -3.66 0.02
CA ASN A 91 -9.28 -4.49 -1.19
C ASN A 91 -10.54 -4.39 -2.05
N THR A 92 -11.73 -4.48 -1.45
CA THR A 92 -12.99 -4.32 -2.19
C THR A 92 -13.17 -2.91 -2.75
N TRP A 93 -12.63 -1.90 -2.06
CA TRP A 93 -12.63 -0.51 -2.55
C TRP A 93 -11.85 -0.37 -3.86
N ASN A 94 -10.78 -1.15 -4.04
CA ASN A 94 -10.04 -1.22 -5.30
C ASN A 94 -10.88 -1.80 -6.48
N SER A 95 -12.07 -2.32 -6.19
CA SER A 95 -13.07 -2.75 -7.18
C SER A 95 -14.30 -1.85 -7.21
N ASN A 96 -14.19 -0.63 -6.65
CA ASN A 96 -15.26 0.35 -6.46
C ASN A 96 -16.47 -0.21 -5.67
N LYS A 97 -16.17 -1.07 -4.69
CA LYS A 97 -17.15 -1.67 -3.79
C LYS A 97 -16.81 -1.37 -2.35
N LEU A 98 -17.82 -1.21 -1.51
CA LEU A 98 -17.65 -1.03 -0.07
C LEU A 98 -18.49 -2.05 0.69
N ILE A 99 -17.99 -2.47 1.84
CA ILE A 99 -18.73 -3.34 2.75
C ILE A 99 -19.92 -2.56 3.32
N ASN A 100 -21.12 -3.14 3.27
CA ASN A 100 -22.32 -2.48 3.74
C ASN A 100 -22.48 -2.48 5.28
N ASN A 101 -21.78 -3.37 5.97
CA ASN A 101 -21.87 -3.61 7.40
C ASN A 101 -20.47 -3.91 8.01
N LEU A 102 -19.69 -2.86 8.28
CA LEU A 102 -18.35 -3.01 8.88
C LEU A 102 -18.40 -3.74 10.24
N PRO A 103 -19.30 -3.41 11.20
CA PRO A 103 -19.35 -4.11 12.48
C PRO A 103 -19.56 -5.62 12.38
N GLU A 104 -20.36 -6.08 11.41
CA GLU A 104 -20.54 -7.51 11.15
C GLU A 104 -19.25 -8.16 10.62
N THR A 105 -18.60 -7.54 9.63
CA THR A 105 -17.30 -8.01 9.12
C THR A 105 -16.27 -8.10 10.24
N ILE A 106 -16.18 -7.08 11.12
CA ILE A 106 -15.27 -7.09 12.28
C ILE A 106 -15.58 -8.30 13.18
N ALA A 107 -16.85 -8.53 13.48
CA ALA A 107 -17.27 -9.63 14.33
C ALA A 107 -16.95 -11.01 13.70
N GLU A 108 -17.14 -11.17 12.40
CA GLU A 108 -16.81 -12.41 11.69
C GLU A 108 -15.29 -12.65 11.62
N GLU A 109 -14.49 -11.64 11.30
CA GLU A 109 -13.02 -11.76 11.30
C GLU A 109 -12.47 -12.03 12.71
N THR A 110 -13.05 -11.41 13.74
CA THR A 110 -12.69 -11.67 15.14
C THR A 110 -12.92 -13.13 15.55
N LYS A 111 -13.98 -13.77 15.03
CA LYS A 111 -14.25 -15.20 15.29
C LYS A 111 -13.29 -16.12 14.56
N LYS A 112 -12.70 -15.69 13.44
CA LYS A 112 -11.81 -16.47 12.58
C LYS A 112 -10.34 -16.39 12.98
N LEU A 113 -9.99 -15.60 14.00
CA LEU A 113 -8.60 -15.47 14.46
C LEU A 113 -7.97 -16.82 14.78
N SER A 114 -6.78 -17.05 14.21
CA SER A 114 -5.99 -18.26 14.46
C SER A 114 -5.45 -18.28 15.89
N ASN A 115 -5.09 -19.47 16.38
CA ASN A 115 -4.45 -19.60 17.69
C ASN A 115 -3.13 -18.83 17.77
N ASP A 116 -2.41 -18.71 16.66
CA ASP A 116 -1.17 -17.94 16.58
C ASP A 116 -1.45 -16.44 16.76
N ALA A 117 -2.47 -15.90 16.08
CA ALA A 117 -2.90 -14.51 16.25
C ALA A 117 -3.36 -14.24 17.69
N LEU A 118 -4.09 -15.18 18.30
CA LEU A 118 -4.50 -15.09 19.71
C LEU A 118 -3.31 -15.09 20.68
N SER A 119 -2.31 -15.93 20.43
CA SER A 119 -1.07 -15.97 21.21
C SER A 119 -0.30 -14.66 21.07
N ASP A 120 -0.20 -14.10 19.87
CA ASP A 120 0.47 -12.83 19.61
C ASP A 120 -0.25 -11.66 20.29
N ILE A 121 -1.59 -11.65 20.27
CA ILE A 121 -2.40 -10.66 21.01
C ILE A 121 -2.10 -10.74 22.50
N GLN A 122 -2.15 -11.94 23.09
CA GLN A 122 -1.87 -12.14 24.52
C GLN A 122 -0.45 -11.73 24.89
N LYS A 123 0.52 -12.08 24.03
CA LYS A 123 1.92 -11.68 24.21
C LYS A 123 2.06 -10.16 24.20
N ARG A 124 1.53 -9.47 23.18
CA ARG A 124 1.56 -8.00 23.10
C ARG A 124 0.93 -7.36 24.32
N MET A 125 -0.26 -7.83 24.70
CA MET A 125 -0.98 -7.37 25.89
C MET A 125 -0.16 -7.54 27.18
N SER A 126 0.60 -8.64 27.31
CA SER A 126 1.46 -8.90 28.47
C SER A 126 2.77 -8.10 28.49
N GLU A 127 3.29 -7.74 27.31
CA GLU A 127 4.55 -7.00 27.14
C GLU A 127 4.36 -5.48 27.28
N LEU A 128 3.13 -4.99 27.21
CA LEU A 128 2.82 -3.57 27.43
C LEU A 128 3.15 -3.16 28.85
N THR A 129 3.78 -1.99 28.99
CA THR A 129 4.11 -1.39 30.28
C THR A 129 3.70 0.06 30.29
N THR A 130 3.09 0.53 31.39
CA THR A 130 2.74 1.94 31.55
C THR A 130 4.00 2.81 31.66
N ASN A 131 4.18 3.73 30.72
CA ASN A 131 5.22 4.75 30.80
C ASN A 131 4.69 6.03 31.48
N TRP A 132 5.61 6.86 31.99
CA TRP A 132 5.26 8.13 32.64
C TRP A 132 4.44 9.07 31.76
N TRP A 133 4.61 8.94 30.46
CA TRP A 133 4.01 9.77 29.43
C TRP A 133 2.77 9.15 28.78
N ASP A 134 2.26 8.02 29.26
CA ASP A 134 1.06 7.42 28.69
C ASP A 134 -0.19 8.03 29.35
N SER A 135 -1.22 8.34 28.56
CA SER A 135 -2.50 8.87 29.09
C SER A 135 -3.38 7.77 29.69
N HIS A 136 -3.17 6.52 29.28
CA HIS A 136 -3.87 5.34 29.79
C HIS A 136 -2.85 4.37 30.38
N PRO A 137 -3.17 3.68 31.49
CA PRO A 137 -2.35 2.58 31.96
C PRO A 137 -2.41 1.41 30.97
N ALA A 138 -1.36 0.60 30.94
CA ALA A 138 -1.34 -0.65 30.21
C ALA A 138 -2.39 -1.64 30.78
N ASP A 139 -2.92 -2.50 29.93
CA ASP A 139 -4.05 -3.35 30.31
C ASP A 139 -3.70 -4.37 31.41
N ASN A 140 -2.43 -4.80 31.50
CA ASN A 140 -1.96 -5.63 32.61
C ASN A 140 -2.09 -4.92 33.96
N ASP A 141 -1.70 -3.64 34.06
CA ASP A 141 -1.85 -2.83 35.27
C ASP A 141 -3.33 -2.63 35.61
N ARG A 142 -4.18 -2.40 34.59
CA ARG A 142 -5.64 -2.28 34.76
C ARG A 142 -6.27 -3.57 35.23
N ILE A 143 -5.86 -4.71 34.68
CA ILE A 143 -6.34 -6.04 35.08
C ILE A 143 -5.92 -6.37 36.51
N GLU A 144 -4.68 -6.09 36.89
CA GLU A 144 -4.21 -6.29 38.25
C GLU A 144 -5.00 -5.41 39.23
N HIS A 145 -5.19 -4.13 38.89
CA HIS A 145 -5.99 -3.20 39.68
C HIS A 145 -7.46 -3.67 39.81
N ALA A 146 -8.09 -4.09 38.71
CA ALA A 146 -9.44 -4.62 38.69
C ALA A 146 -9.58 -5.88 39.56
N LYS A 147 -8.65 -6.83 39.44
CA LYS A 147 -8.62 -8.07 40.23
C LYS A 147 -8.47 -7.81 41.72
N SER A 148 -7.70 -6.79 42.12
CA SER A 148 -7.49 -6.45 43.53
C SER A 148 -8.76 -6.01 44.29
N HIS A 149 -9.82 -5.63 43.57
CA HIS A 149 -11.08 -5.20 44.17
C HIS A 149 -12.02 -6.36 44.54
N GLU A 150 -11.83 -7.54 43.95
CA GLU A 150 -12.63 -8.76 44.23
C GLU A 150 -14.15 -8.54 44.19
N PHE A 151 -14.65 -7.65 43.32
CA PHE A 151 -16.09 -7.40 43.22
C PHE A 151 -16.81 -8.60 42.62
N ALA A 152 -17.91 -8.99 43.26
CA ALA A 152 -18.87 -9.94 42.69
C ALA A 152 -19.78 -9.23 41.68
N PRO A 153 -20.17 -9.90 40.57
CA PRO A 153 -21.08 -9.30 39.60
C PRO A 153 -22.46 -9.01 40.20
N ILE A 154 -23.01 -7.83 39.91
CA ILE A 154 -24.40 -7.47 40.24
C ILE A 154 -25.34 -7.95 39.14
N TRP A 155 -24.88 -7.93 37.89
CA TRP A 155 -25.63 -8.35 36.72
C TRP A 155 -24.87 -9.45 35.99
N THR A 156 -25.52 -10.59 35.78
CA THR A 156 -24.97 -11.74 35.06
C THR A 156 -25.94 -12.13 33.96
N ASP A 157 -25.66 -11.67 32.74
CA ASP A 157 -26.36 -12.08 31.53
C ASP A 157 -25.30 -12.55 30.54
N GLU A 158 -25.45 -13.78 30.06
CA GLU A 158 -24.53 -14.44 29.13
C GLU A 158 -25.04 -14.36 27.69
N GLY A 159 -26.18 -13.67 27.46
CA GLY A 159 -26.70 -13.38 26.13
C GLY A 159 -25.79 -12.43 25.35
N PRO A 160 -25.87 -12.44 24.01
CA PRO A 160 -25.04 -11.57 23.20
C PRO A 160 -25.46 -10.10 23.36
N ALA A 161 -24.49 -9.21 23.61
CA ALA A 161 -24.74 -7.78 23.87
C ALA A 161 -25.56 -7.07 22.78
N LYS A 162 -25.58 -7.59 21.54
CA LYS A 162 -26.42 -7.07 20.45
C LYS A 162 -27.92 -7.08 20.77
N GLU A 163 -28.38 -7.97 21.66
CA GLU A 163 -29.79 -8.06 22.08
C GLU A 163 -30.22 -6.88 22.96
N LEU A 164 -29.28 -6.13 23.52
CA LEU A 164 -29.56 -4.87 24.23
C LEU A 164 -30.04 -3.75 23.27
N PHE A 165 -29.91 -3.96 21.95
CA PHE A 165 -30.28 -2.99 20.92
C PHE A 165 -31.51 -3.47 20.14
N GLY A 166 -32.56 -2.65 20.09
CA GLY A 166 -33.82 -3.01 19.41
C GLY A 166 -33.70 -3.17 17.89
N ASN A 167 -32.74 -2.52 17.24
CA ASN A 167 -32.45 -2.68 15.81
C ASN A 167 -30.94 -2.60 15.54
N PHE A 168 -30.20 -3.59 16.06
CA PHE A 168 -28.74 -3.62 15.98
C PHE A 168 -28.23 -3.57 14.53
N GLU A 169 -28.86 -4.31 13.62
CA GLU A 169 -28.47 -4.33 12.20
C GLU A 169 -28.56 -2.95 11.55
N GLN A 170 -29.68 -2.23 11.76
CA GLN A 170 -29.80 -0.85 11.27
C GLN A 170 -28.76 0.09 11.89
N LEU A 171 -28.42 -0.10 13.18
CA LEU A 171 -27.37 0.68 13.84
C LEU A 171 -25.99 0.41 13.22
N CYS A 172 -25.69 -0.84 12.86
CA CYS A 172 -24.44 -1.21 12.20
C CYS A 172 -24.33 -0.58 10.80
N HIS A 173 -25.40 -0.62 10.01
CA HIS A 173 -25.45 0.08 8.72
C HIS A 173 -25.30 1.59 8.87
N ALA A 174 -26.04 2.21 9.81
CA ALA A 174 -25.95 3.65 10.04
C ALA A 174 -24.55 4.09 10.48
N THR A 175 -23.90 3.30 11.35
CA THR A 175 -22.51 3.51 11.78
C THR A 175 -21.54 3.37 10.60
N THR A 176 -21.72 2.35 9.77
CA THR A 176 -20.90 2.12 8.56
C THR A 176 -21.01 3.28 7.57
N SER A 177 -22.24 3.72 7.24
CA SER A 177 -22.45 4.89 6.38
C SER A 177 -21.89 6.18 6.99
N ASN A 178 -21.96 6.33 8.31
CA ASN A 178 -21.37 7.49 8.98
C ASN A 178 -19.84 7.48 8.89
N GLU A 179 -19.21 6.33 9.09
CA GLU A 179 -17.76 6.14 8.95
C GLU A 179 -17.29 6.52 7.54
N TYR A 180 -17.99 6.04 6.51
CA TYR A 180 -17.68 6.41 5.12
C TYR A 180 -17.85 7.91 4.85
N ARG A 181 -18.92 8.53 5.38
CA ARG A 181 -19.11 9.98 5.26
C ARG A 181 -17.98 10.77 5.93
N LEU A 182 -17.54 10.35 7.12
CA LEU A 182 -16.43 10.99 7.85
C LEU A 182 -15.11 10.91 7.06
N ARG A 183 -14.93 9.86 6.26
CA ARG A 183 -13.78 9.68 5.36
C ARG A 183 -13.96 10.33 3.98
N GLY A 184 -15.09 11.02 3.75
CA GLY A 184 -15.35 11.77 2.52
C GLY A 184 -15.90 10.94 1.35
N PHE A 185 -16.31 9.69 1.58
CA PHE A 185 -16.98 8.90 0.55
C PHE A 185 -18.39 9.44 0.28
N ASN A 186 -18.78 9.45 -1.00
CA ASN A 186 -20.10 9.90 -1.45
C ASN A 186 -20.86 8.74 -2.10
N ASP A 187 -22.09 8.49 -1.65
CA ASP A 187 -22.90 7.30 -1.96
C ASP A 187 -23.29 7.15 -3.44
N GLN A 188 -23.08 8.16 -4.28
CA GLN A 188 -23.72 8.24 -5.60
C GLN A 188 -23.23 7.18 -6.61
N ASN A 189 -22.01 6.65 -6.47
CA ASN A 189 -21.41 5.73 -7.44
C ASN A 189 -20.81 4.46 -6.82
N THR A 190 -21.00 4.22 -5.52
CA THR A 190 -20.39 3.08 -4.83
C THR A 190 -21.36 1.91 -4.72
N THR A 191 -20.90 0.72 -5.10
CA THR A 191 -21.67 -0.50 -4.89
C THR A 191 -21.40 -1.05 -3.50
N TYR A 192 -22.44 -1.24 -2.72
CA TYR A 192 -22.35 -1.85 -1.40
C TYR A 192 -22.48 -3.37 -1.51
N ILE A 193 -21.57 -4.11 -0.87
CA ILE A 193 -21.54 -5.58 -0.85
C ILE A 193 -21.59 -6.10 0.58
N ASP A 194 -22.06 -7.34 0.74
CA ASP A 194 -22.06 -8.04 2.03
C ASP A 194 -20.68 -8.65 2.34
N TYR A 195 -20.55 -9.18 3.56
CA TYR A 195 -19.34 -9.81 4.06
C TYR A 195 -18.89 -11.01 3.19
N GLU A 196 -19.82 -11.86 2.78
CA GLU A 196 -19.52 -13.10 2.05
C GLU A 196 -18.96 -12.79 0.65
N GLN A 197 -19.53 -11.79 -0.02
CA GLN A 197 -19.02 -11.27 -1.29
C GLN A 197 -17.64 -10.64 -1.12
N ALA A 198 -17.44 -9.83 -0.07
CA ALA A 198 -16.16 -9.17 0.19
C ALA A 198 -15.02 -10.18 0.42
N VAL A 199 -15.26 -11.20 1.24
CA VAL A 199 -14.31 -12.29 1.47
C VAL A 199 -14.09 -13.12 0.21
N GLY A 200 -15.13 -13.40 -0.57
CA GLY A 200 -15.00 -14.11 -1.84
C GLY A 200 -14.12 -13.37 -2.86
N GLU A 201 -14.21 -12.04 -2.91
CA GLU A 201 -13.34 -11.21 -3.75
C GLU A 201 -11.88 -11.25 -3.29
N GLN A 202 -11.64 -11.16 -1.98
CA GLN A 202 -10.29 -11.27 -1.43
C GLN A 202 -9.68 -12.65 -1.68
N GLN A 203 -10.43 -13.73 -1.44
CA GLN A 203 -9.97 -15.09 -1.70
C GLN A 203 -9.61 -15.30 -3.16
N LEU A 204 -10.43 -14.78 -4.09
CA LEU A 204 -10.11 -14.83 -5.51
C LEU A 204 -8.83 -14.05 -5.82
N GLU A 205 -8.63 -12.88 -5.22
CA GLU A 205 -7.39 -12.11 -5.39
C GLU A 205 -6.17 -12.88 -4.87
N ASP A 206 -6.25 -13.50 -3.70
CA ASP A 206 -5.19 -14.33 -3.12
C ASP A 206 -4.88 -15.56 -4.01
N GLU A 207 -5.92 -16.21 -4.55
CA GLU A 207 -5.77 -17.31 -5.51
C GLU A 207 -5.10 -16.86 -6.82
N GLU A 208 -5.44 -15.66 -7.30
CA GLU A 208 -4.84 -15.09 -8.51
C GLU A 208 -3.38 -14.69 -8.30
N LEU A 209 -3.03 -14.14 -7.13
CA LEU A 209 -1.65 -13.84 -6.76
C LEU A 209 -0.82 -15.12 -6.61
N SER A 210 -1.38 -16.13 -5.93
CA SER A 210 -0.75 -17.46 -5.83
C SER A 210 -0.57 -18.10 -7.21
N ALA A 211 -1.53 -17.90 -8.11
CA ALA A 211 -1.43 -18.34 -9.49
C ALA A 211 -0.36 -17.57 -10.27
N LEU A 212 -0.16 -16.28 -10.01
CA LEU A 212 0.95 -15.51 -10.61
C LEU A 212 2.30 -16.09 -10.19
N GLU A 213 2.47 -16.36 -8.89
CA GLU A 213 3.67 -17.01 -8.36
C GLU A 213 3.88 -18.38 -9.02
N GLU A 214 2.88 -19.24 -9.06
CA GLU A 214 2.97 -20.57 -9.70
C GLU A 214 3.28 -20.43 -11.20
N PHE A 215 2.65 -19.49 -11.90
CA PHE A 215 2.84 -19.27 -13.33
C PHE A 215 4.24 -18.74 -13.65
N GLN A 216 4.83 -17.98 -12.72
CA GLN A 216 6.16 -17.38 -12.83
C GLN A 216 7.24 -18.10 -12.01
N PHE A 217 7.00 -19.35 -11.59
CA PHE A 217 7.96 -20.18 -10.84
C PHE A 217 8.50 -19.52 -9.56
N GLY A 218 7.64 -18.80 -8.84
CA GLY A 218 7.93 -18.19 -7.54
C GLY A 218 8.39 -16.73 -7.59
N LEU A 219 8.51 -16.11 -8.78
CA LEU A 219 9.04 -14.75 -8.88
C LEU A 219 8.03 -13.62 -8.67
N ALA A 220 6.74 -13.86 -8.93
CA ALA A 220 5.65 -12.86 -8.89
C ALA A 220 6.06 -11.43 -9.30
N SER A 221 6.80 -11.31 -10.39
CA SER A 221 7.25 -10.03 -10.91
C SER A 221 6.10 -9.28 -11.59
N TYR A 222 5.89 -8.05 -11.13
CA TYR A 222 4.90 -7.10 -11.66
C TYR A 222 5.45 -6.21 -12.76
N ARG A 223 6.62 -6.54 -13.33
CA ARG A 223 7.17 -5.78 -14.47
C ARG A 223 6.25 -5.90 -15.68
N CYS A 224 6.38 -4.96 -16.61
CA CYS A 224 5.70 -5.09 -17.89
C CYS A 224 6.22 -6.32 -18.65
N LEU A 225 5.35 -7.31 -18.87
CA LEU A 225 5.67 -8.48 -19.68
C LEU A 225 5.72 -8.12 -21.17
N TYR A 226 6.79 -8.52 -21.86
CA TYR A 226 6.88 -8.39 -23.32
C TYR A 226 6.08 -9.49 -24.02
N LEU A 227 4.87 -9.17 -24.48
CA LEU A 227 4.03 -10.13 -25.21
C LEU A 227 4.09 -9.86 -26.72
N PRO A 228 4.54 -10.82 -27.56
CA PRO A 228 4.74 -10.59 -28.98
C PRO A 228 3.43 -10.31 -29.72
N ASP A 229 3.53 -9.62 -30.86
CA ASP A 229 2.34 -9.25 -31.64
C ASP A 229 1.57 -10.47 -32.16
N LYS A 230 2.32 -11.50 -32.51
CA LYS A 230 1.83 -12.82 -32.87
C LYS A 230 2.46 -13.81 -31.90
N PHE A 231 1.62 -14.52 -31.16
CA PHE A 231 2.07 -15.63 -30.36
C PHE A 231 2.75 -16.67 -31.25
N PRO A 232 3.81 -17.34 -30.74
CA PRO A 232 4.45 -18.42 -31.47
C PRO A 232 3.47 -19.57 -31.68
N ALA A 233 3.78 -20.45 -32.65
CA ALA A 233 2.96 -21.63 -32.88
C ALA A 233 2.91 -22.50 -31.61
N PRO A 234 1.75 -23.06 -31.24
CA PRO A 234 1.67 -23.95 -30.09
C PRO A 234 2.64 -25.13 -30.23
N THR A 235 3.36 -25.40 -29.15
CA THR A 235 4.25 -26.54 -28.93
C THR A 235 3.74 -27.34 -27.73
N ASN A 236 4.58 -28.17 -27.12
CA ASN A 236 4.22 -28.96 -25.96
C ASN A 236 4.36 -28.13 -24.66
N ILE A 237 3.30 -28.09 -23.83
CA ILE A 237 3.27 -27.35 -22.56
C ILE A 237 4.41 -27.78 -21.63
N SER A 238 4.60 -29.08 -21.43
CA SER A 238 5.66 -29.63 -20.56
C SER A 238 7.05 -29.16 -20.98
N SER A 239 7.36 -29.20 -22.29
CA SER A 239 8.65 -28.71 -22.81
C SER A 239 8.87 -27.21 -22.55
N THR A 240 7.80 -26.41 -22.55
CA THR A 240 7.87 -24.98 -22.27
C THR A 240 8.08 -24.71 -20.78
N ILE A 241 7.41 -25.48 -19.90
CA ILE A 241 7.61 -25.44 -18.46
C ILE A 241 9.05 -25.82 -18.10
N GLU A 242 9.59 -26.89 -18.71
CA GLU A 242 11.00 -27.29 -18.51
C GLU A 242 11.98 -26.21 -18.98
N ALA A 243 11.69 -25.57 -20.12
CA ALA A 243 12.49 -24.45 -20.61
C ALA A 243 12.45 -23.27 -19.63
N LEU A 244 11.29 -22.91 -19.08
CA LEU A 244 11.16 -21.83 -18.10
C LEU A 244 11.94 -22.15 -16.81
N LYS A 245 11.80 -23.36 -16.26
CA LYS A 245 12.57 -23.80 -15.08
C LYS A 245 14.07 -23.69 -15.28
N LYS A 246 14.57 -24.02 -16.48
CA LYS A 246 15.99 -23.89 -16.81
C LYS A 246 16.49 -22.44 -16.80
N HIS A 247 15.61 -21.46 -17.01
CA HIS A 247 15.94 -20.04 -17.00
C HIS A 247 15.60 -19.35 -15.67
N GLN A 248 15.14 -20.09 -14.65
CA GLN A 248 14.67 -19.51 -13.39
C GLN A 248 15.74 -18.65 -12.69
N GLU A 249 16.95 -19.16 -12.50
CA GLU A 249 18.05 -18.41 -11.85
C GLU A 249 18.41 -17.14 -12.65
N LEU A 250 18.43 -17.24 -13.98
CA LEU A 250 18.67 -16.08 -14.85
C LEU A 250 17.54 -15.06 -14.73
N TRP A 251 16.30 -15.51 -14.59
CA TRP A 251 15.14 -14.65 -14.40
C TRP A 251 15.22 -13.94 -13.05
N GLU A 252 15.42 -14.68 -11.95
CA GLU A 252 15.58 -14.12 -10.59
C GLU A 252 16.63 -13.01 -10.55
N GLN A 253 17.82 -13.28 -11.09
CA GLN A 253 18.90 -12.29 -11.13
C GLN A 253 18.55 -11.10 -12.03
N ALA A 254 18.00 -11.34 -13.22
CA ALA A 254 17.67 -10.25 -14.15
C ALA A 254 16.52 -9.38 -13.65
N ASP A 255 15.55 -9.94 -12.92
CA ASP A 255 14.46 -9.16 -12.33
C ASP A 255 14.97 -8.26 -11.20
N THR A 256 15.84 -8.83 -10.34
CA THR A 256 16.55 -8.07 -9.29
C THR A 256 17.38 -6.95 -9.90
N ASP A 257 18.24 -7.25 -10.89
CA ASP A 257 19.06 -6.25 -11.60
C ASP A 257 18.22 -5.14 -12.25
N TYR A 258 17.03 -5.48 -12.75
CA TYR A 258 16.11 -4.52 -13.37
C TYR A 258 15.56 -3.53 -12.35
N TRP A 259 15.04 -4.02 -11.22
CA TRP A 259 14.46 -3.17 -10.19
C TRP A 259 15.53 -2.39 -9.41
N ASP A 260 16.64 -3.03 -9.06
CA ASP A 260 17.75 -2.39 -8.35
C ASP A 260 18.39 -1.29 -9.20
N GLY A 261 18.62 -1.54 -10.49
CA GLY A 261 19.17 -0.52 -11.39
C GLY A 261 18.24 0.69 -11.53
N ARG A 262 16.92 0.48 -11.60
CA ARG A 262 15.91 1.57 -11.65
C ARG A 262 15.85 2.35 -10.34
N SER A 263 15.85 1.66 -9.20
CA SER A 263 15.85 2.27 -7.87
C SER A 263 17.12 3.11 -7.66
N THR A 264 18.29 2.52 -7.93
CA THR A 264 19.60 3.19 -7.83
C THR A 264 19.68 4.42 -8.73
N THR A 265 19.16 4.33 -9.96
CA THR A 265 19.10 5.49 -10.87
C THR A 265 18.28 6.63 -10.27
N THR A 266 17.15 6.30 -9.63
CA THR A 266 16.24 7.28 -9.02
C THR A 266 16.91 8.00 -7.84
N THR A 267 17.53 7.24 -6.93
CA THR A 267 18.29 7.78 -5.80
C THR A 267 19.46 8.66 -6.27
N ALA A 268 20.23 8.22 -7.26
CA ALA A 268 21.35 9.00 -7.77
C ALA A 268 20.92 10.31 -8.48
N ILE A 269 19.75 10.33 -9.11
CA ILE A 269 19.17 11.56 -9.68
C ILE A 269 18.77 12.53 -8.56
N LEU A 270 18.15 12.06 -7.48
CA LEU A 270 17.81 12.90 -6.33
C LEU A 270 19.08 13.49 -5.71
N ALA A 271 20.08 12.65 -5.43
CA ALA A 271 21.36 13.12 -4.89
C ALA A 271 22.02 14.17 -5.80
N LYS A 272 21.94 13.99 -7.12
CA LYS A 272 22.43 14.98 -8.09
C LYS A 272 21.73 16.32 -7.96
N ILE A 273 20.41 16.34 -7.77
CA ILE A 273 19.63 17.59 -7.59
C ILE A 273 20.11 18.34 -6.36
N TYR A 274 20.27 17.65 -5.23
CA TYR A 274 20.73 18.27 -3.98
C TYR A 274 22.14 18.85 -4.12
N LEU A 275 23.05 18.12 -4.77
CA LEU A 275 24.40 18.61 -5.05
C LEU A 275 24.41 19.79 -6.04
N GLU A 276 23.52 19.80 -7.03
CA GLU A 276 23.34 20.95 -7.95
C GLU A 276 22.76 22.18 -7.24
N ALA A 277 21.98 21.98 -6.17
CA ALA A 277 21.40 23.02 -5.33
C ALA A 277 22.31 23.46 -4.16
N ASP A 278 23.51 22.88 -4.01
CA ASP A 278 24.41 23.09 -2.86
C ASP A 278 23.77 22.74 -1.50
N LEU A 279 22.86 21.77 -1.49
CA LEU A 279 22.14 21.29 -0.32
C LEU A 279 22.80 20.04 0.29
N PRO A 280 22.70 19.83 1.62
CA PRO A 280 23.19 18.62 2.25
C PRO A 280 22.37 17.40 1.80
N LEU A 281 23.05 16.34 1.39
CA LEU A 281 22.38 15.07 1.06
C LEU A 281 21.71 14.43 2.29
N PRO A 282 20.62 13.65 2.13
CA PRO A 282 20.10 12.80 3.19
C PRO A 282 21.18 11.85 3.77
N TYR A 283 21.11 11.56 5.07
CA TYR A 283 22.19 10.86 5.82
C TYR A 283 22.63 9.53 5.18
N ASP A 284 21.69 8.77 4.62
CA ASP A 284 21.98 7.48 3.99
C ASP A 284 22.67 7.61 2.63
N GLU A 285 22.47 8.73 1.93
CA GLU A 285 23.01 9.00 0.59
C GLU A 285 24.42 9.61 0.64
N GLN A 286 24.75 10.34 1.71
CA GLN A 286 26.06 10.98 1.93
C GLN A 286 27.26 10.02 1.85
N LYS A 287 27.03 8.72 2.14
CA LYS A 287 28.10 7.70 2.09
C LYS A 287 28.44 7.30 0.65
N THR A 288 27.50 7.45 -0.26
CA THR A 288 27.57 6.92 -1.62
C THR A 288 27.89 8.02 -2.64
N PHE A 289 27.29 9.21 -2.49
CA PHE A 289 27.43 10.31 -3.44
C PHE A 289 28.22 11.45 -2.81
N LYS A 290 29.29 11.90 -3.49
CA LYS A 290 30.12 13.03 -3.03
C LYS A 290 30.15 14.18 -4.02
N THR A 291 30.03 13.86 -5.31
CA THR A 291 30.10 14.85 -6.39
C THR A 291 29.02 14.57 -7.44
N ILE A 292 28.70 15.60 -8.24
CA ILE A 292 27.79 15.47 -9.40
C ILE A 292 28.33 14.40 -10.38
N ALA A 293 29.65 14.33 -10.56
CA ALA A 293 30.29 13.35 -11.43
C ALA A 293 30.11 11.90 -10.93
N ASP A 294 30.12 11.69 -9.61
CA ASP A 294 29.82 10.37 -9.02
C ASP A 294 28.37 9.97 -9.33
N CYS A 295 27.43 10.92 -9.19
CA CYS A 295 26.03 10.69 -9.51
C CYS A 295 25.85 10.33 -11.00
N ASP A 296 26.47 11.08 -11.90
CA ASP A 296 26.41 10.81 -13.35
C ASP A 296 26.97 9.42 -13.70
N HIS A 297 28.06 9.02 -13.05
CA HIS A 297 28.63 7.70 -13.23
C HIS A 297 27.68 6.59 -12.76
N VAL A 298 27.09 6.75 -11.57
CA VAL A 298 26.11 5.79 -11.02
C VAL A 298 24.86 5.72 -11.88
N ILE A 299 24.30 6.86 -12.30
CA ILE A 299 23.13 6.93 -13.20
C ILE A 299 23.42 6.16 -14.49
N SER A 300 24.58 6.40 -15.12
CA SER A 300 24.97 5.72 -16.36
C SER A 300 25.10 4.20 -16.18
N ASN A 301 25.82 3.76 -15.15
CA ASN A 301 26.04 2.34 -14.86
C ASN A 301 24.73 1.62 -14.50
N ALA A 302 23.94 2.18 -13.59
CA ALA A 302 22.67 1.62 -13.16
C ALA A 302 21.67 1.60 -14.32
N SER A 303 21.68 2.62 -15.19
CA SER A 303 20.87 2.65 -16.40
C SER A 303 21.23 1.55 -17.38
N GLN A 304 22.53 1.34 -17.60
CA GLN A 304 23.01 0.25 -18.44
C GLN A 304 22.67 -1.12 -17.83
N GLN A 305 22.76 -1.27 -16.51
CA GLN A 305 22.40 -2.50 -15.79
C GLN A 305 20.94 -2.86 -16.03
N TRP A 306 19.98 -1.97 -15.72
CA TRP A 306 18.56 -2.30 -15.87
C TRP A 306 18.17 -2.46 -17.35
N TYR A 307 18.81 -1.75 -18.28
CA TYR A 307 18.59 -1.95 -19.72
C TYR A 307 19.06 -3.34 -20.18
N ASN A 308 20.24 -3.78 -19.73
CA ASN A 308 20.75 -5.12 -20.03
C ASN A 308 19.86 -6.21 -19.41
N ALA A 309 19.44 -6.01 -18.16
CA ALA A 309 18.51 -6.88 -17.47
C ALA A 309 17.18 -7.02 -18.23
N LYS A 310 16.62 -5.90 -18.69
CA LYS A 310 15.42 -5.88 -19.56
C LYS A 310 15.59 -6.73 -20.82
N GLN A 311 16.74 -6.68 -21.50
CA GLN A 311 16.96 -7.53 -22.69
C GLN A 311 17.07 -9.02 -22.34
N LYS A 312 17.64 -9.38 -21.18
CA LYS A 312 17.66 -10.77 -20.70
C LYS A 312 16.23 -11.26 -20.40
N LEU A 313 15.44 -10.44 -19.71
CA LEU A 313 14.05 -10.74 -19.33
C LEU A 313 13.15 -10.97 -20.55
N LYS A 314 13.40 -10.32 -21.69
CA LYS A 314 12.66 -10.61 -22.94
C LYS A 314 12.74 -12.07 -23.37
N GLN A 315 13.84 -12.77 -23.08
CA GLN A 315 13.97 -14.20 -23.42
C GLN A 315 13.00 -15.03 -22.59
N VAL A 316 12.86 -14.69 -21.31
CA VAL A 316 11.88 -15.31 -20.41
C VAL A 316 10.45 -14.99 -20.87
N ASP A 317 10.20 -13.73 -21.27
CA ASP A 317 8.88 -13.32 -21.76
C ASP A 317 8.45 -14.07 -23.01
N VAL A 318 9.39 -14.39 -23.91
CA VAL A 318 9.12 -15.25 -25.07
C VAL A 318 8.70 -16.65 -24.64
N CYS A 319 9.31 -17.21 -23.60
CA CYS A 319 8.90 -18.51 -23.06
C CYS A 319 7.54 -18.44 -22.35
N LEU A 320 7.24 -17.37 -21.61
CA LEU A 320 5.91 -17.14 -21.03
C LEU A 320 4.86 -16.96 -22.14
N ALA A 321 5.17 -16.23 -23.20
CA ALA A 321 4.30 -16.09 -24.36
C ALA A 321 4.07 -17.43 -25.07
N GLN A 322 5.10 -18.29 -25.19
CA GLN A 322 4.95 -19.65 -25.70
C GLN A 322 4.03 -20.49 -24.81
N ARG A 323 4.16 -20.36 -23.48
CA ARG A 323 3.29 -21.05 -22.52
C ARG A 323 1.84 -20.63 -22.73
N ILE A 324 1.56 -19.33 -22.80
CA ILE A 324 0.24 -18.78 -23.12
C ILE A 324 -0.26 -19.34 -24.47
N ALA A 325 0.58 -19.33 -25.52
CA ALA A 325 0.23 -19.82 -26.85
C ALA A 325 -0.22 -21.28 -26.85
N ASN A 326 0.41 -22.13 -26.03
CA ASN A 326 0.05 -23.54 -25.91
C ASN A 326 -1.31 -23.76 -25.23
N ILE A 327 -1.73 -22.82 -24.39
CA ILE A 327 -2.98 -22.89 -23.62
C ILE A 327 -4.16 -22.28 -24.39
N ILE A 328 -3.91 -21.30 -25.27
CA ILE A 328 -4.97 -20.66 -26.07
C ILE A 328 -5.91 -21.68 -26.74
N PRO A 329 -5.45 -22.76 -27.40
CA PRO A 329 -6.35 -23.71 -28.07
C PRO A 329 -7.40 -24.34 -27.13
N ILE A 330 -7.02 -24.63 -25.88
CA ILE A 330 -7.83 -25.32 -24.88
C ILE A 330 -8.69 -24.38 -24.01
N MET A 331 -8.48 -23.07 -24.10
CA MET A 331 -9.32 -22.07 -23.43
C MET A 331 -10.74 -22.01 -24.02
N THR A 332 -11.71 -21.66 -23.18
CA THR A 332 -13.09 -21.35 -23.60
C THR A 332 -13.12 -20.07 -24.44
N THR A 333 -14.24 -19.80 -25.11
CA THR A 333 -14.42 -18.55 -25.89
C THR A 333 -14.32 -17.31 -25.01
N GLU A 334 -14.83 -17.38 -23.79
CA GLU A 334 -14.80 -16.29 -22.80
C GLU A 334 -13.37 -16.03 -22.32
N GLU A 335 -12.64 -17.07 -21.90
CA GLU A 335 -11.24 -16.97 -21.50
C GLU A 335 -10.36 -16.39 -22.61
N LYS A 336 -10.57 -16.82 -23.86
CA LYS A 336 -9.88 -16.26 -25.04
C LYS A 336 -10.16 -14.77 -25.22
N SER A 337 -11.39 -14.35 -24.99
CA SER A 337 -11.78 -12.93 -25.07
C SER A 337 -11.11 -12.11 -23.98
N HIS A 338 -11.09 -12.62 -22.74
CA HIS A 338 -10.43 -12.01 -21.59
C HIS A 338 -8.92 -11.86 -21.83
N LEU A 339 -8.24 -12.95 -22.17
CA LEU A 339 -6.81 -12.96 -22.49
C LEU A 339 -6.47 -11.95 -23.59
N LYS A 340 -7.32 -11.82 -24.62
CA LYS A 340 -7.11 -10.83 -25.69
C LYS A 340 -7.13 -9.39 -25.17
N SER A 341 -8.03 -9.06 -24.23
CA SER A 341 -8.05 -7.74 -23.57
C SER A 341 -6.80 -7.54 -22.73
N GLN A 342 -6.41 -8.53 -21.93
CA GLN A 342 -5.20 -8.47 -21.10
C GLN A 342 -3.92 -8.28 -21.94
N VAL A 343 -3.80 -8.99 -23.06
CA VAL A 343 -2.68 -8.82 -24.02
C VAL A 343 -2.67 -7.41 -24.62
N LYS A 344 -3.83 -6.82 -24.96
CA LYS A 344 -3.88 -5.41 -25.41
C LYS A 344 -3.37 -4.47 -24.33
N PHE A 345 -3.72 -4.71 -23.07
CA PHE A 345 -3.26 -3.91 -21.93
C PHE A 345 -1.75 -4.02 -21.73
N PHE A 346 -1.15 -5.21 -21.76
CA PHE A 346 0.31 -5.35 -21.68
C PHE A 346 1.04 -4.67 -22.85
N LYS A 347 0.50 -4.74 -24.06
CA LYS A 347 1.06 -4.00 -25.20
C LYS A 347 0.97 -2.48 -25.04
N PHE A 348 -0.07 -2.00 -24.36
CA PHE A 348 -0.15 -0.60 -23.98
C PHE A 348 0.94 -0.26 -22.97
N LEU A 349 1.06 -1.03 -21.89
CA LEU A 349 2.10 -0.84 -20.88
C LEU A 349 3.51 -0.87 -21.46
N GLU A 350 3.77 -1.77 -22.42
CA GLU A 350 5.06 -1.86 -23.09
C GLU A 350 5.38 -0.59 -23.90
N ARG A 351 4.39 -0.08 -24.63
CA ARG A 351 4.53 1.17 -25.42
C ARG A 351 4.66 2.40 -24.55
N THR A 352 4.10 2.36 -23.35
CA THR A 352 4.16 3.47 -22.39
C THR A 352 5.13 3.21 -21.25
N GLU A 353 5.97 2.18 -21.34
CA GLU A 353 6.74 1.67 -20.20
C GLU A 353 7.61 2.76 -19.60
N ASP A 354 8.32 3.48 -20.47
CA ASP A 354 9.17 4.57 -20.07
C ASP A 354 8.35 5.70 -19.43
N TYR A 355 7.16 6.03 -19.94
CA TYR A 355 6.31 7.08 -19.36
C TYR A 355 5.85 6.76 -17.94
N TRP A 356 5.29 5.57 -17.67
CA TRP A 356 4.75 5.31 -16.33
C TRP A 356 5.84 5.02 -15.29
N LEU A 357 6.96 4.41 -15.71
CA LEU A 357 8.12 4.24 -14.83
C LEU A 357 8.78 5.59 -14.53
N ASP A 358 8.92 6.46 -15.53
CA ASP A 358 9.41 7.82 -15.34
C ASP A 358 8.46 8.63 -14.47
N LEU A 359 7.14 8.47 -14.64
CA LEU A 359 6.14 9.11 -13.80
C LEU A 359 6.33 8.73 -12.33
N ARG A 360 6.51 7.45 -12.02
CA ARG A 360 6.78 6.98 -10.65
C ARG A 360 8.07 7.60 -10.10
N ARG A 361 9.14 7.60 -10.89
CA ARG A 361 10.43 8.20 -10.52
C ARG A 361 10.30 9.70 -10.24
N TYR A 362 9.71 10.46 -11.16
CA TYR A 362 9.56 11.90 -11.05
C TYR A 362 8.63 12.31 -9.92
N THR A 363 7.57 11.52 -9.69
CA THR A 363 6.67 11.72 -8.54
C THR A 363 7.42 11.58 -7.24
N TRP A 364 8.21 10.51 -7.06
CA TRP A 364 8.99 10.30 -5.85
C TRP A 364 10.03 11.40 -5.62
N ILE A 365 10.75 11.81 -6.68
CA ILE A 365 11.71 12.93 -6.59
C ILE A 365 11.00 14.24 -6.20
N LEU A 366 9.84 14.52 -6.79
CA LEU A 366 9.06 15.70 -6.45
C LEU A 366 8.50 15.64 -5.03
N GLU A 367 8.08 14.47 -4.56
CA GLU A 367 7.63 14.25 -3.17
C GLU A 367 8.73 14.63 -2.19
N GLN A 368 9.95 14.14 -2.40
CA GLN A 368 11.10 14.46 -1.54
C GLN A 368 11.43 15.96 -1.53
N MET A 369 11.37 16.64 -2.68
CA MET A 369 11.59 18.09 -2.71
C MET A 369 10.46 18.88 -2.04
N LEU A 370 9.20 18.45 -2.19
CA LEU A 370 8.04 19.11 -1.57
C LEU A 370 8.01 18.94 -0.04
N GLU A 371 8.51 17.82 0.48
CA GLU A 371 8.64 17.58 1.92
C GLU A 371 9.68 18.51 2.57
N GLU A 372 10.71 18.91 1.82
CA GLU A 372 11.76 19.81 2.29
C GLU A 372 11.58 21.28 1.85
N ASP A 373 10.55 21.58 1.07
CA ASP A 373 10.27 22.92 0.51
C ASP A 373 10.13 23.98 1.61
N ASP A 374 9.55 23.61 2.77
CA ASP A 374 9.45 24.49 3.94
C ASP A 374 10.81 24.93 4.51
N ILE A 375 11.90 24.21 4.19
CA ILE A 375 13.27 24.44 4.68
C ILE A 375 14.15 25.09 3.60
N TYR A 376 13.99 24.67 2.33
CA TYR A 376 14.87 25.03 1.22
C TYR A 376 14.12 25.64 0.01
N GLU A 377 13.00 26.35 0.24
CA GLU A 377 12.07 26.86 -0.77
C GLU A 377 12.76 27.52 -1.99
N ASP A 378 13.65 28.48 -1.75
CA ASP A 378 14.31 29.25 -2.81
C ASP A 378 15.29 28.40 -3.64
N ASP A 379 15.99 27.45 -3.01
CA ASP A 379 17.03 26.64 -3.63
C ASP A 379 16.44 25.50 -4.47
N LEU A 380 15.32 24.92 -4.03
CA LEU A 380 14.64 23.82 -4.71
C LEU A 380 13.63 24.28 -5.78
N ALA A 381 13.13 25.51 -5.73
CA ALA A 381 12.12 26.02 -6.66
C ALA A 381 12.43 25.80 -8.16
N PRO A 382 13.66 26.02 -8.67
CA PRO A 382 13.99 25.75 -10.07
C PRO A 382 13.86 24.27 -10.45
N PHE A 383 14.20 23.36 -9.53
CA PHE A 383 14.12 21.93 -9.73
C PHE A 383 12.67 21.44 -9.66
N ILE A 384 11.89 21.94 -8.70
CA ILE A 384 10.45 21.71 -8.61
C ILE A 384 9.78 22.10 -9.94
N GLN A 385 10.09 23.28 -10.49
CA GLN A 385 9.53 23.73 -11.77
C GLN A 385 9.97 22.86 -12.96
N ARG A 386 11.22 22.37 -12.95
CA ARG A 386 11.71 21.42 -13.95
C ARG A 386 10.95 20.10 -13.88
N TYR A 387 10.74 19.54 -12.69
CA TYR A 387 10.07 18.26 -12.50
C TYR A 387 8.56 18.33 -12.76
N LYS A 388 7.91 19.48 -12.53
CA LYS A 388 6.55 19.72 -13.04
C LYS A 388 6.45 19.45 -14.54
N THR A 389 7.43 19.92 -15.31
CA THR A 389 7.47 19.71 -16.76
C THR A 389 7.69 18.24 -17.11
N PHE A 390 8.61 17.57 -16.40
CA PHE A 390 8.90 16.14 -16.61
C PHE A 390 7.76 15.20 -16.24
N ILE A 391 6.90 15.56 -15.29
CA ILE A 391 5.70 14.79 -14.93
C ILE A 391 4.59 14.97 -15.95
N LYS A 392 4.44 16.19 -16.48
CA LYS A 392 3.33 16.55 -17.36
C LYS A 392 3.33 15.71 -18.64
N GLU A 393 4.46 15.59 -19.32
CA GLU A 393 4.55 14.83 -20.58
C GLU A 393 4.13 13.35 -20.44
N PRO A 394 4.65 12.55 -19.48
CA PRO A 394 4.16 11.20 -19.23
C PRO A 394 2.66 11.10 -18.95
N LEU A 395 2.10 12.02 -18.14
CA LEU A 395 0.66 12.07 -17.86
C LEU A 395 -0.15 12.28 -19.13
N GLU A 396 0.25 13.25 -19.97
CA GLU A 396 -0.41 13.54 -21.25
C GLU A 396 -0.41 12.31 -22.17
N ASN A 397 0.73 11.61 -22.26
CA ASN A 397 0.84 10.41 -23.08
C ASN A 397 -0.05 9.28 -22.57
N ILE A 398 -0.06 9.01 -21.26
CA ILE A 398 -0.91 7.98 -20.64
C ILE A 398 -2.39 8.30 -20.86
N VAL A 399 -2.82 9.53 -20.55
CA VAL A 399 -4.23 9.95 -20.65
C VAL A 399 -4.71 9.97 -22.09
N SER A 400 -3.87 10.37 -23.06
CA SER A 400 -4.26 10.37 -24.48
C SER A 400 -4.50 8.98 -25.06
N LEU A 401 -3.84 7.96 -24.50
CA LEU A 401 -3.94 6.57 -24.94
C LEU A 401 -5.01 5.78 -24.17
N ALA A 402 -5.31 6.19 -22.93
CA ALA A 402 -6.26 5.53 -22.04
C ALA A 402 -7.64 5.21 -22.64
N PRO A 403 -8.28 6.04 -23.49
CA PRO A 403 -9.58 5.73 -24.08
C PRO A 403 -9.59 4.51 -24.99
N ARG A 404 -8.42 4.09 -25.50
CA ARG A 404 -8.27 3.00 -26.47
C ARG A 404 -8.04 1.64 -25.81
N ILE A 405 -7.89 1.62 -24.49
CA ILE A 405 -7.49 0.44 -23.73
C ILE A 405 -8.68 -0.05 -22.94
N GLU A 406 -9.16 -1.23 -23.31
CA GLU A 406 -10.23 -1.95 -22.61
C GLU A 406 -9.60 -2.85 -21.55
N ILE A 407 -10.06 -2.71 -20.31
CA ILE A 407 -9.65 -3.48 -19.16
C ILE A 407 -10.79 -4.39 -18.76
N VAL A 408 -10.47 -5.66 -18.55
CA VAL A 408 -11.37 -6.66 -17.98
C VAL A 408 -10.63 -7.32 -16.82
N ILE A 409 -11.24 -7.27 -15.64
CA ILE A 409 -10.77 -7.93 -14.42
C ILE A 409 -11.94 -8.80 -13.93
N ASN A 410 -11.69 -10.07 -13.64
CA ASN A 410 -12.58 -10.97 -12.88
C ASN A 410 -14.04 -11.02 -13.34
N ASN A 411 -14.26 -11.11 -14.65
CA ASN A 411 -15.59 -11.12 -15.28
C ASN A 411 -16.46 -9.88 -14.98
N HIS A 412 -15.84 -8.79 -14.52
CA HIS A 412 -16.50 -7.49 -14.42
C HIS A 412 -16.76 -6.88 -15.79
N GLN A 413 -17.59 -5.84 -15.82
CA GLN A 413 -17.86 -5.08 -17.03
C GLN A 413 -16.55 -4.56 -17.64
N THR A 414 -16.41 -4.70 -18.95
CA THR A 414 -15.31 -4.09 -19.70
C THR A 414 -15.37 -2.58 -19.53
N GLN A 415 -14.35 -2.01 -18.88
CA GLN A 415 -14.20 -0.57 -18.71
C GLN A 415 -12.97 -0.08 -19.47
N SER A 416 -12.99 1.17 -19.93
CA SER A 416 -11.79 1.77 -20.52
C SER A 416 -10.80 2.17 -19.43
N LEU A 417 -9.49 2.22 -19.73
CA LEU A 417 -8.50 2.79 -18.82
C LEU A 417 -8.82 4.25 -18.49
N LEU A 418 -9.44 5.00 -19.41
CA LEU A 418 -9.90 6.37 -19.13
C LEU A 418 -10.99 6.40 -18.05
N TRP A 419 -11.90 5.42 -18.05
CA TRP A 419 -12.92 5.32 -17.01
C TRP A 419 -12.27 5.12 -15.63
N TRP A 420 -11.36 4.14 -15.53
CA TRP A 420 -10.59 3.91 -14.30
C TRP A 420 -9.81 5.16 -13.86
N TYR A 421 -9.19 5.86 -14.81
CA TYR A 421 -8.46 7.10 -14.55
C TYR A 421 -9.37 8.18 -13.93
N LYS A 422 -10.56 8.39 -14.51
CA LYS A 422 -11.53 9.39 -14.01
C LYS A 422 -12.06 9.05 -12.62
N GLU A 423 -12.28 7.78 -12.34
CA GLU A 423 -12.78 7.34 -11.03
C GLU A 423 -11.70 7.40 -9.93
N TRP A 424 -10.43 7.20 -10.27
CA TRP A 424 -9.35 7.01 -9.28
C TRP A 424 -8.40 8.18 -9.11
N VAL A 425 -8.27 9.03 -10.12
CA VAL A 425 -7.27 10.10 -10.15
C VAL A 425 -7.98 11.45 -9.99
N GLU A 426 -8.36 12.05 -11.11
CA GLU A 426 -9.14 13.28 -11.32
C GLU A 426 -9.01 13.58 -12.84
N ASP A 427 -9.85 14.45 -13.40
CA ASP A 427 -9.70 14.87 -14.78
C ASP A 427 -8.41 15.71 -14.98
N PHE A 428 -7.52 15.19 -15.83
CA PHE A 428 -6.29 15.86 -16.22
C PHE A 428 -6.46 16.61 -17.55
N ASP A 429 -6.31 17.95 -17.51
CA ASP A 429 -6.27 18.82 -18.68
C ASP A 429 -4.81 19.15 -19.04
N PRO A 430 -4.28 18.67 -20.19
CA PRO A 430 -2.93 18.99 -20.65
C PRO A 430 -2.67 20.50 -20.79
N LYS A 431 -3.71 21.32 -20.91
CA LYS A 431 -3.56 22.77 -21.08
C LYS A 431 -3.57 23.53 -19.76
N ALA A 432 -3.99 22.90 -18.66
CA ALA A 432 -4.01 23.54 -17.36
C ALA A 432 -2.58 23.75 -16.82
N ASP A 433 -2.42 24.84 -16.06
CA ASP A 433 -1.22 25.13 -15.29
C ASP A 433 -1.46 24.68 -13.85
N TYR A 434 -0.96 23.48 -13.55
CA TYR A 434 -1.12 22.85 -12.25
C TYR A 434 0.02 23.26 -11.31
N SER A 435 -0.28 23.37 -10.01
CA SER A 435 0.76 23.49 -8.98
C SER A 435 1.61 22.21 -8.90
N ALA A 436 2.80 22.30 -8.31
CA ALA A 436 3.66 21.14 -8.09
C ALA A 436 2.95 20.06 -7.27
N SER A 437 2.31 20.44 -6.16
CA SER A 437 1.58 19.52 -5.28
C SER A 437 0.41 18.84 -5.99
N HIS A 438 -0.30 19.55 -6.88
CA HIS A 438 -1.40 18.96 -7.64
C HIS A 438 -0.90 18.00 -8.73
N LEU A 439 0.19 18.34 -9.45
CA LEU A 439 0.82 17.40 -10.39
C LEU A 439 1.36 16.16 -9.68
N HIS A 440 1.99 16.33 -8.51
CA HIS A 440 2.41 15.23 -7.65
C HIS A 440 1.22 14.33 -7.30
N TYR A 441 0.09 14.89 -6.86
CA TYR A 441 -1.14 14.13 -6.57
C TYR A 441 -1.62 13.33 -7.80
N LEU A 442 -1.76 13.97 -8.96
CA LEU A 442 -2.21 13.31 -10.19
C LEU A 442 -1.25 12.19 -10.61
N ALA A 443 0.06 12.45 -10.57
CA ALA A 443 1.10 11.51 -10.95
C ALA A 443 1.16 10.30 -10.00
N LYS A 444 1.08 10.55 -8.69
CA LYS A 444 1.04 9.51 -7.64
C LYS A 444 -0.15 8.59 -7.82
N ASN A 445 -1.35 9.13 -8.00
CA ASN A 445 -2.55 8.33 -8.18
C ASN A 445 -2.60 7.62 -9.54
N THR A 446 -2.07 8.23 -10.60
CA THR A 446 -1.90 7.57 -11.90
C THR A 446 -0.93 6.38 -11.79
N GLY A 447 0.21 6.56 -11.12
CA GLY A 447 1.18 5.49 -10.89
C GLY A 447 0.61 4.35 -10.07
N ARG A 448 -0.14 4.66 -8.99
CA ARG A 448 -0.86 3.67 -8.18
C ARG A 448 -1.88 2.88 -9.00
N LEU A 449 -2.69 3.57 -9.81
CA LEU A 449 -3.68 2.93 -10.68
C LEU A 449 -3.00 1.96 -11.66
N LEU A 450 -1.95 2.41 -12.36
CA LEU A 450 -1.25 1.56 -13.33
C LEU A 450 -0.58 0.36 -12.66
N PHE A 451 0.01 0.53 -11.48
CA PHE A 451 0.58 -0.58 -10.71
C PHE A 451 -0.49 -1.59 -10.29
N TYR A 452 -1.61 -1.12 -9.73
CA TYR A 452 -2.74 -1.96 -9.36
C TYR A 452 -3.25 -2.76 -10.57
N LEU A 453 -3.56 -2.10 -11.68
CA LEU A 453 -4.03 -2.74 -12.89
C LEU A 453 -3.02 -3.76 -13.44
N THR A 454 -1.73 -3.43 -13.42
CA THR A 454 -0.66 -4.35 -13.85
C THR A 454 -0.63 -5.61 -12.99
N SER A 455 -0.70 -5.45 -11.66
CA SER A 455 -0.73 -6.58 -10.73
C SER A 455 -1.96 -7.45 -10.94
N ARG A 456 -3.16 -6.87 -10.91
CA ARG A 456 -4.42 -7.63 -11.05
C ARG A 456 -4.56 -8.30 -12.40
N ILE A 457 -4.19 -7.62 -13.49
CA ILE A 457 -4.26 -8.21 -14.84
C ILE A 457 -3.23 -9.33 -15.00
N SER A 458 -2.02 -9.19 -14.44
CA SER A 458 -1.02 -10.26 -14.44
C SER A 458 -1.51 -11.49 -13.69
N ALA A 459 -2.03 -11.28 -12.48
CA ALA A 459 -2.55 -12.32 -11.60
C ALA A 459 -3.75 -13.05 -12.23
N SER A 460 -4.72 -12.30 -12.74
CA SER A 460 -5.89 -12.87 -13.43
C SER A 460 -5.52 -13.60 -14.72
N MET A 461 -4.55 -13.11 -15.49
CA MET A 461 -4.05 -13.80 -16.69
C MET A 461 -3.40 -15.13 -16.32
N ALA A 462 -2.53 -15.13 -15.31
CA ALA A 462 -1.85 -16.32 -14.81
C ALA A 462 -2.84 -17.36 -14.28
N TYR A 463 -3.82 -16.93 -13.48
CA TYR A 463 -4.91 -17.77 -12.97
C TYR A 463 -5.67 -18.47 -14.10
N ASN A 464 -6.17 -17.71 -15.07
CA ASN A 464 -6.91 -18.28 -16.20
C ASN A 464 -6.06 -19.26 -17.03
N CYS A 465 -4.77 -18.96 -17.22
CA CYS A 465 -3.84 -19.86 -17.89
C CYS A 465 -3.66 -21.18 -17.11
N LEU A 466 -3.42 -21.11 -15.80
CA LEU A 466 -3.23 -22.29 -14.94
C LEU A 466 -4.50 -23.13 -14.81
N GLN A 467 -5.68 -22.50 -14.72
CA GLN A 467 -6.96 -23.24 -14.69
C GLN A 467 -7.17 -24.01 -16.00
N ALA A 468 -6.85 -23.41 -17.15
CA ALA A 468 -6.92 -24.09 -18.43
C ALA A 468 -5.90 -25.24 -18.52
N GLU A 469 -4.66 -25.06 -18.06
CA GLU A 469 -3.66 -26.13 -17.97
C GLU A 469 -4.15 -27.30 -17.10
N LYS A 470 -4.67 -27.02 -15.90
CA LYS A 470 -5.20 -28.02 -14.96
C LYS A 470 -6.35 -28.83 -15.58
N ARG A 471 -7.21 -28.21 -16.39
CA ARG A 471 -8.29 -28.91 -17.11
C ARG A 471 -7.78 -29.83 -18.22
N ALA A 472 -6.75 -29.42 -18.97
CA ALA A 472 -6.16 -30.28 -20.01
C ALA A 472 -5.50 -31.53 -19.43
N THR A 473 -4.71 -31.40 -18.36
CA THR A 473 -4.06 -32.54 -17.70
C THR A 473 -5.07 -33.56 -17.16
N LYS A 474 -6.20 -33.10 -16.62
CA LYS A 474 -7.29 -34.00 -16.17
C LYS A 474 -7.93 -34.76 -17.33
N SER A 475 -8.09 -34.12 -18.49
CA SER A 475 -8.64 -34.75 -19.69
C SER A 475 -7.72 -35.85 -20.24
N ASP A 476 -6.40 -35.60 -20.29
CA ASP A 476 -5.44 -36.59 -20.80
C ASP A 476 -5.35 -37.82 -19.89
N ASN A 477 -5.37 -37.62 -18.56
CA ASN A 477 -5.38 -38.72 -17.59
C ASN A 477 -6.68 -39.55 -17.67
N ALA A 478 -7.84 -38.90 -17.85
CA ALA A 478 -9.12 -39.59 -18.00
C ALA A 478 -9.17 -40.44 -19.29
N VAL A 479 -8.56 -39.97 -20.38
CA VAL A 479 -8.46 -40.75 -21.62
C VAL A 479 -7.53 -41.96 -21.46
N HIS A 480 -6.43 -41.82 -20.70
CA HIS A 480 -5.52 -42.93 -20.39
C HIS A 480 -6.15 -43.99 -19.47
N GLU A 481 -6.87 -43.61 -18.42
CA GLU A 481 -7.56 -44.56 -17.54
C GLU A 481 -8.66 -45.35 -18.27
N ILE A 482 -9.38 -44.71 -19.20
CA ILE A 482 -10.37 -45.41 -20.03
C ILE A 482 -9.67 -46.38 -21.00
N THR A 483 -8.51 -46.03 -21.56
CA THR A 483 -7.79 -46.95 -22.45
C THR A 483 -7.14 -48.14 -21.73
N GLU A 484 -6.69 -47.97 -20.48
CA GLU A 484 -6.17 -49.07 -19.65
C GLU A 484 -7.26 -50.00 -19.10
N HIS A 485 -8.50 -49.53 -18.93
CA HIS A 485 -9.63 -50.38 -18.52
C HIS A 485 -10.38 -51.04 -19.69
N THR A 486 -10.05 -50.70 -20.94
CA THR A 486 -10.69 -51.27 -22.14
C THR A 486 -9.73 -52.16 -22.97
N LEU A 487 -8.51 -52.39 -22.48
CA LEU A 487 -7.54 -53.37 -22.98
C LEU A 487 -7.34 -54.47 -21.93
#